data_AF-A0A2N1PYU9-F1
#
_entry.id   AF-A0A2N1PYU9-F1
#
_cell.length_a   1.000
_cell.length_b   1.000
_cell.length_c   1.000
_cell.angle_alpha   90.00
_cell.angle_beta   90.00
_cell.angle_gamma   90.00
#
_symmetry.space_group_name_H-M   'P 1'
#
loop_
_entity.id
_entity.type
_entity.pdbx_description
1 polymer ?
#
loop_
_entity_poly.entity_id
_entity_poly.type
_entity_poly.pdbx_seq_one_letter_code
_entity_poly.pdbx_strand_id
1 'polypeptide(L)'
;MTTLMNKVFAFFRRYRNLVKIIDSKISYKGIFKSVFGAIMMSTLILLIPTLIVINMFIYAKLTFILSIMLLVFILLWTFLYYFFYYKLLKNYFPTIQDIDTRIPQYVESTIVSMLFLILGIIILSTLF
;
A
#
# COMPACT_ATOMS: atom_id res chain seq x y z
N MET A 1 -7.78 30.45 5.71
CA MET A 1 -8.20 29.10 6.18
C MET A 1 -9.23 28.44 5.25
N THR A 2 -10.22 29.16 4.74
CA THR A 2 -11.25 28.64 3.81
C THR A 2 -10.66 28.01 2.53
N THR A 3 -9.58 28.56 1.99
CA THR A 3 -8.93 28.07 0.75
C THR A 3 -8.22 26.73 0.90
N LEU A 4 -7.53 26.46 2.01
CA LEU A 4 -6.86 25.18 2.25
C LEU A 4 -7.87 24.06 2.52
N MET A 5 -8.87 24.34 3.35
CA MET A 5 -9.94 23.41 3.66
C MET A 5 -10.71 23.01 2.38
N ASN A 6 -11.04 23.98 1.52
CA ASN A 6 -11.70 23.73 0.24
C ASN A 6 -10.86 22.85 -0.71
N LYS A 7 -9.53 23.03 -0.72
CA LYS A 7 -8.61 22.19 -1.52
C LYS A 7 -8.62 20.73 -1.05
N VAL A 8 -8.59 20.49 0.26
CA VAL A 8 -8.64 19.15 0.84
C VAL A 8 -9.97 18.48 0.52
N PHE A 9 -11.10 19.18 0.73
CA PHE A 9 -12.42 18.64 0.38
C PHE A 9 -12.55 18.34 -1.11
N ALA A 10 -12.06 19.22 -1.99
CA ALA A 10 -12.06 18.98 -3.44
C ALA A 10 -11.22 17.75 -3.81
N PHE A 11 -10.07 17.55 -3.16
CA PHE A 11 -9.21 16.38 -3.36
C PHE A 11 -9.92 15.07 -2.97
N PHE A 12 -10.49 15.00 -1.77
CA PHE A 12 -11.23 13.81 -1.33
C PHE A 12 -12.49 13.54 -2.17
N ARG A 13 -13.16 14.59 -2.65
CA ARG A 13 -14.28 14.44 -3.59
C ARG A 13 -13.82 13.85 -4.92
N ARG A 14 -12.67 14.31 -5.45
CA ARG A 14 -12.06 13.76 -6.65
C ARG A 14 -11.68 12.29 -6.47
N TYR A 15 -11.02 11.95 -5.36
CA TYR A 15 -10.72 10.57 -4.98
C TYR A 15 -11.98 9.68 -4.99
N ARG A 16 -13.02 10.10 -4.26
CA ARG A 16 -14.28 9.33 -4.17
C ARG A 16 -14.95 9.13 -5.53
N ASN A 17 -14.93 10.15 -6.38
CA ASN A 17 -15.49 10.05 -7.72
C ASN A 17 -14.70 9.06 -8.59
N LEU A 18 -13.36 9.08 -8.52
CA LEU A 18 -12.52 8.15 -9.27
C LEU A 18 -12.77 6.70 -8.84
N VAL A 19 -12.80 6.43 -7.54
CA VAL A 19 -13.10 5.09 -6.99
C VAL A 19 -14.48 4.62 -7.45
N LYS A 20 -15.51 5.47 -7.35
CA LYS A 20 -16.86 5.11 -7.81
C LYS A 20 -16.91 4.77 -9.30
N ILE A 21 -16.17 5.49 -10.15
CA ILE A 21 -16.11 5.20 -11.59
C ILE A 21 -15.40 3.86 -11.82
N ILE A 22 -14.30 3.60 -11.12
CA ILE A 22 -13.58 2.33 -11.20
C ILE A 22 -14.50 1.18 -10.79
N ASP A 23 -15.17 1.29 -9.63
CA ASP A 23 -16.11 0.29 -9.11
C ASP A 23 -17.26 -0.01 -10.08
N SER A 24 -17.76 0.99 -10.79
CA SER A 24 -18.85 0.80 -11.76
C SER A 24 -18.45 -0.01 -13.00
N LYS A 25 -17.15 -0.16 -13.27
CA LYS A 25 -16.60 -0.78 -14.48
C LYS A 25 -15.92 -2.13 -14.23
N ILE A 26 -15.73 -2.51 -12.97
CA ILE A 26 -15.00 -3.71 -12.56
C ILE A 26 -15.95 -4.81 -12.09
N SER A 27 -15.52 -6.06 -12.24
CA SER A 27 -16.19 -7.24 -11.73
C SER A 27 -15.44 -7.83 -10.54
N TYR A 28 -16.16 -8.36 -9.55
CA TYR A 28 -15.61 -9.05 -8.38
C TYR A 28 -14.53 -10.10 -8.73
N LYS A 29 -14.71 -10.85 -9.83
CA LYS A 29 -13.72 -11.84 -10.28
C LYS A 29 -12.39 -11.20 -10.67
N GLY A 30 -12.42 -10.06 -11.36
CA GLY A 30 -11.20 -9.36 -11.76
C GLY A 30 -10.54 -8.62 -10.59
N ILE A 31 -11.33 -8.13 -9.64
CA ILE A 31 -10.81 -7.60 -8.37
C ILE A 31 -10.02 -8.69 -7.65
N PHE A 32 -10.60 -9.88 -7.46
CA PHE A 32 -9.94 -10.96 -6.75
C PHE A 32 -8.61 -11.39 -7.40
N LYS A 33 -8.60 -11.50 -8.74
CA LYS A 33 -7.35 -11.77 -9.50
C LYS A 33 -6.31 -10.67 -9.31
N SER A 34 -6.74 -9.41 -9.34
CA SER A 34 -5.85 -8.26 -9.14
C SER A 34 -5.26 -8.24 -7.73
N VAL A 35 -6.07 -8.50 -6.71
CA VAL A 35 -5.64 -8.58 -5.31
C VAL A 35 -4.63 -9.71 -5.14
N PHE A 36 -4.95 -10.92 -5.59
CA PHE A 36 -4.07 -12.07 -5.42
C PHE A 36 -2.74 -11.88 -6.17
N GLY A 37 -2.80 -11.41 -7.42
CA GLY A 37 -1.61 -11.10 -8.20
C GLY A 37 -0.76 -10.00 -7.59
N ALA A 38 -1.39 -8.95 -7.05
CA ALA A 38 -0.68 -7.85 -6.39
C ALA A 38 0.01 -8.31 -5.11
N ILE A 39 -0.66 -9.12 -4.27
CA ILE A 39 -0.07 -9.71 -3.07
C ILE A 39 1.13 -10.57 -3.45
N MET A 40 0.97 -11.46 -4.43
CA MET A 40 2.04 -12.35 -4.85
C MET A 40 3.26 -11.58 -5.36
N MET A 41 3.08 -10.59 -6.25
CA MET A 41 4.18 -9.79 -6.79
C MET A 41 4.86 -8.93 -5.72
N SER A 42 4.09 -8.18 -4.94
CA SER A 42 4.64 -7.30 -3.89
C SER A 42 5.39 -8.08 -2.82
N THR A 43 4.89 -9.26 -2.44
CA THR A 43 5.53 -10.13 -1.46
C THR A 43 6.83 -10.71 -2.02
N LEU A 44 6.82 -11.24 -3.25
CA LEU A 44 8.04 -11.80 -3.86
C LEU A 44 9.19 -10.78 -3.95
N ILE A 45 8.88 -9.51 -4.26
CA ILE A 45 9.88 -8.45 -4.34
C ILE A 45 10.51 -8.16 -2.97
N LEU A 46 9.69 -8.09 -1.92
CA LEU A 46 10.20 -7.80 -0.57
C LEU A 46 10.66 -9.05 0.20
N LEU A 47 10.40 -10.25 -0.30
CA LEU A 47 10.78 -11.49 0.36
C LEU A 47 12.31 -11.59 0.53
N ILE A 48 13.06 -11.34 -0.54
CA ILE A 48 14.53 -11.43 -0.53
C ILE A 48 15.15 -10.49 0.51
N PRO A 49 14.90 -9.16 0.48
CA PRO A 49 15.48 -8.28 1.48
C PRO A 49 14.98 -8.59 2.90
N THR A 50 13.73 -9.02 3.06
CA THR A 50 13.19 -9.41 4.37
C THR A 50 13.93 -10.62 4.96
N LEU A 51 14.19 -11.65 4.15
CA LEU A 51 14.95 -12.83 4.59
C LEU A 51 16.38 -12.48 5.01
N ILE A 52 17.02 -11.52 4.33
CA ILE A 52 18.35 -11.03 4.72
C ILE A 52 18.28 -10.37 6.11
N VAL A 53 17.32 -9.46 6.32
CA VAL A 53 17.16 -8.77 7.60
C VAL A 53 16.85 -9.75 8.73
N ILE A 54 15.97 -10.73 8.50
CA ILE A 54 15.65 -11.78 9.48
C ILE A 54 16.91 -12.57 9.87
N ASN A 55 17.74 -12.97 8.90
CA ASN A 55 18.99 -13.68 9.21
C ASN A 55 19.97 -12.84 10.04
N MET A 56 19.94 -11.50 9.90
CA MET A 56 20.79 -10.61 10.68
C MET A 56 20.35 -10.45 12.14
N PHE A 57 19.17 -10.94 12.55
CA PHE A 57 18.72 -10.90 13.95
C PHE A 57 19.60 -11.70 14.91
N ILE A 58 20.47 -12.59 14.41
CA ILE A 58 21.49 -13.30 15.21
C ILE A 58 22.39 -12.29 15.95
N TYR A 59 22.60 -11.09 15.40
CA TYR A 59 23.36 -10.04 16.04
C TYR A 59 22.49 -9.27 17.04
N ALA A 60 22.51 -9.70 18.31
CA ALA A 60 21.70 -9.12 19.39
C ALA A 60 21.76 -7.59 19.50
N LYS A 61 22.95 -6.99 19.25
CA LYS A 61 23.16 -5.53 19.30
C LYS A 61 22.43 -4.74 18.21
N LEU A 62 22.00 -5.38 17.12
CA LEU A 62 21.31 -4.74 16.00
C LEU A 62 19.79 -4.95 16.02
N THR A 63 19.26 -5.74 16.96
CA THR A 63 17.85 -6.16 17.00
C THR A 63 16.85 -5.00 16.87
N PHE A 64 17.05 -3.90 17.60
CA PHE A 64 16.20 -2.71 17.49
C PHE A 64 16.22 -2.09 16.08
N ILE A 65 17.42 -1.91 15.51
CA ILE A 65 17.62 -1.33 14.18
C ILE A 65 16.99 -2.23 13.11
N LEU A 66 17.17 -3.55 13.22
CA LEU A 66 16.59 -4.52 12.30
C LEU A 66 15.05 -4.55 12.38
N SER A 67 14.47 -4.39 13.58
CA SER A 67 13.02 -4.28 13.73
C SER A 67 12.46 -3.00 13.10
N ILE A 68 13.18 -1.87 13.20
CA ILE A 68 12.81 -0.64 12.46
C ILE A 68 12.90 -0.88 10.95
N MET A 69 13.95 -1.55 10.46
CA MET A 69 14.06 -1.90 9.03
C MET A 69 12.89 -2.76 8.55
N LEU A 70 12.47 -3.77 9.34
CA LEU A 70 11.30 -4.57 9.01
C LEU A 70 10.01 -3.74 8.96
N LEU A 71 9.84 -2.79 9.89
CA LEU A 71 8.73 -1.86 9.85
C LEU A 71 8.75 -1.02 8.55
N VAL A 72 9.91 -0.49 8.17
CA VAL A 72 10.08 0.25 6.91
C VAL A 72 9.72 -0.63 5.70
N PHE A 73 10.10 -1.92 5.70
CA PHE A 73 9.73 -2.85 4.63
C PHE A 73 8.23 -3.07 4.54
N ILE A 74 7.54 -3.21 5.68
CA ILE A 74 6.07 -3.32 5.71
C ILE A 74 5.42 -2.05 5.15
N LEU A 75 5.94 -0.87 5.50
CA LEU A 75 5.45 0.40 4.96
C LEU A 75 5.67 0.48 3.44
N LEU A 76 6.85 0.10 2.95
CA LEU A 76 7.13 0.05 1.51
C LEU A 76 6.27 -0.99 0.79
N TRP A 77 5.97 -2.10 1.45
CA TRP A 77 5.11 -3.15 0.92
C TRP A 77 3.72 -2.65 0.57
N THR A 78 3.12 -1.75 1.37
CA THR A 78 1.79 -1.21 1.03
C THR A 78 1.81 -0.41 -0.27
N PHE A 79 2.85 0.40 -0.50
CA PHE A 79 2.99 1.17 -1.73
C PHE A 79 3.19 0.25 -2.94
N LEU A 80 4.02 -0.79 -2.79
CA LEU A 80 4.23 -1.82 -3.80
C LEU A 80 2.94 -2.58 -4.11
N TYR A 81 2.22 -3.01 -3.08
CA TYR A 81 0.94 -3.71 -3.21
C TYR A 81 -0.06 -2.88 -4.02
N TYR A 82 -0.31 -1.63 -3.64
CA TYR A 82 -1.28 -0.79 -4.36
C TYR A 82 -0.81 -0.43 -5.77
N PHE A 83 0.50 -0.27 -5.99
CA PHE A 83 1.06 -0.09 -7.33
C PHE A 83 0.72 -1.27 -8.24
N PHE A 84 0.98 -2.50 -7.80
CA PHE A 84 0.66 -3.69 -8.60
C PHE A 84 -0.83 -3.91 -8.72
N TYR A 85 -1.61 -3.64 -7.66
CA TYR A 85 -3.05 -3.75 -7.69
C TYR A 85 -3.67 -2.91 -8.80
N TYR A 86 -3.38 -1.60 -8.85
CA TYR A 86 -3.92 -0.73 -9.88
C TYR A 86 -3.36 -1.03 -11.29
N LYS A 87 -2.11 -1.47 -11.38
CA LYS A 87 -1.52 -1.91 -12.65
C LYS A 87 -2.22 -3.15 -13.21
N LEU A 88 -2.47 -4.14 -12.37
CA LEU A 88 -3.20 -5.36 -12.74
C LEU A 88 -4.67 -5.07 -13.03
N LEU A 89 -5.31 -4.20 -12.24
CA LEU A 89 -6.70 -3.81 -12.45
C LEU A 89 -6.89 -3.18 -13.84
N LYS A 90 -5.99 -2.27 -14.25
CA LYS A 90 -5.99 -1.70 -15.61
C LYS A 90 -5.72 -2.74 -16.70
N ASN A 91 -4.88 -3.73 -16.43
CA ASN A 91 -4.60 -4.81 -17.36
C ASN A 91 -5.82 -5.73 -17.57
N TYR A 92 -6.60 -5.99 -16.51
CA TYR A 92 -7.80 -6.83 -16.60
C TYR A 92 -9.04 -6.08 -17.10
N PHE A 93 -9.08 -4.75 -16.93
CA PHE A 93 -10.19 -3.91 -17.35
C PHE A 93 -9.69 -2.75 -18.21
N PRO A 94 -9.62 -2.91 -19.54
CA PRO A 94 -9.18 -1.84 -20.45
C PRO A 94 -10.05 -0.57 -20.36
N THR A 95 -11.32 -0.72 -19.95
CA THR A 95 -12.29 0.37 -19.79
C THR A 95 -11.93 1.40 -18.71
N ILE A 96 -10.96 1.10 -17.85
CA ILE A 96 -10.43 2.00 -16.80
C ILE A 96 -9.00 2.47 -17.09
N GLN A 97 -8.42 2.13 -18.26
CA GLN A 97 -7.04 2.46 -18.60
C GLN A 97 -6.80 3.99 -18.62
N ASP A 98 -7.78 4.74 -19.13
CA ASP A 98 -7.76 6.20 -19.24
C ASP A 98 -8.02 6.92 -17.90
N ILE A 99 -8.44 6.19 -16.86
CA ILE A 99 -8.73 6.78 -15.55
C ILE A 99 -7.41 6.97 -14.79
N ASP A 100 -7.26 8.13 -14.16
CA ASP A 100 -6.12 8.40 -13.28
C ASP A 100 -6.24 7.60 -11.97
N THR A 101 -5.55 6.46 -11.91
CA THR A 101 -5.48 5.60 -10.72
C THR A 101 -4.41 6.02 -9.73
N ARG A 102 -3.57 7.03 -10.04
CA ARG A 102 -2.49 7.47 -9.14
C ARG A 102 -3.05 8.04 -7.85
N ILE A 103 -4.11 8.83 -7.94
CA ILE A 103 -4.76 9.42 -6.76
C ILE A 103 -5.30 8.32 -5.83
N PRO A 104 -6.15 7.39 -6.28
CA PRO A 104 -6.56 6.24 -5.46
C PRO A 104 -5.38 5.45 -4.89
N GLN A 105 -4.37 5.15 -5.72
CA GLN A 105 -3.18 4.42 -5.28
C GLN A 105 -2.47 5.09 -4.10
N TYR A 106 -2.18 6.38 -4.19
CA TYR A 106 -1.48 7.10 -3.10
C TYR A 106 -2.35 7.25 -1.86
N VAL A 107 -3.64 7.53 -2.01
CA VAL A 107 -4.55 7.69 -0.88
C VAL A 107 -4.70 6.37 -0.11
N GLU A 108 -4.99 5.28 -0.81
CA GLU A 108 -5.20 3.97 -0.17
C GLU A 108 -3.91 3.42 0.43
N SER A 109 -2.77 3.53 -0.28
CA SER A 109 -1.47 3.11 0.28
C SER A 109 -1.06 3.90 1.51
N THR A 110 -1.37 5.20 1.56
CA THR A 110 -1.08 6.06 2.72
C THR A 110 -1.97 5.71 3.91
N ILE A 111 -3.27 5.45 3.68
CA ILE A 111 -4.18 5.04 4.75
C ILE A 111 -3.72 3.72 5.36
N VAL A 112 -3.40 2.73 4.52
CA VAL A 112 -2.95 1.42 5.01
C VAL A 112 -1.56 1.48 5.63
N SER A 113 -0.63 2.28 5.09
CA SER A 113 0.68 2.46 5.69
C SER A 113 0.60 3.15 7.05
N MET A 114 -0.29 4.13 7.22
CA MET A 114 -0.53 4.75 8.54
C MET A 114 -1.04 3.73 9.56
N LEU A 115 -1.96 2.84 9.16
CA LEU A 115 -2.43 1.77 10.04
C LEU A 115 -1.27 0.83 10.45
N PHE A 116 -0.44 0.40 9.51
CA PHE A 116 0.73 -0.43 9.85
C PHE A 116 1.80 0.32 10.63
N LEU A 117 1.95 1.63 10.43
CA LEU A 117 2.87 2.45 11.23
C LEU A 117 2.44 2.47 12.70
N ILE A 118 1.16 2.71 12.96
CA ILE A 118 0.61 2.71 14.33
C ILE A 118 0.82 1.34 14.98
N LEU A 119 0.46 0.26 14.29
CA LEU A 119 0.66 -1.10 14.79
C LEU A 119 2.14 -1.41 15.03
N GLY A 120 3.02 -1.01 14.11
CA GLY A 120 4.45 -1.20 14.22
C GLY A 120 5.06 -0.46 15.42
N ILE A 121 4.64 0.78 15.67
CA ILE A 121 5.08 1.56 16.84
C ILE A 121 4.64 0.88 18.13
N ILE A 122 3.40 0.40 18.20
CA ILE A 122 2.88 -0.32 19.38
C ILE A 122 3.74 -1.57 19.63
N ILE A 123 3.98 -2.38 18.60
CA ILE A 123 4.79 -3.61 18.71
C ILE A 123 6.22 -3.28 19.17
N LEU A 124 6.87 -2.29 18.54
CA LEU A 124 8.23 -1.89 18.91
C LEU A 124 8.31 -1.42 20.36
N SER A 125 7.35 -0.60 20.81
CA SER A 125 7.29 -0.09 22.19
C SER A 125 7.01 -1.17 23.23
N THR A 126 6.45 -2.32 22.83
CA THR A 126 6.22 -3.45 23.75
C THR A 126 7.42 -4.38 23.86
N LEU A 127 8.29 -4.40 22.84
CA LEU A 127 9.43 -5.32 22.75
C LEU A 127 10.74 -4.69 23.23
N PHE A 128 10.87 -3.36 23.16
CA PHE A 128 12.06 -2.58 23.49
C PHE A 128 11.69 -1.41 24.39
#